data_AF-A0A7M7SXM6-F1
#
_entry.id   AF-A0A7M7SXM6-F1
#
_cell.length_a   1.000
_cell.length_b   1.000
_cell.length_c   1.000
_cell.angle_alpha   90.00
_cell.angle_beta   90.00
_cell.angle_gamma   90.00
#
_symmetry.space_group_name_H-M   'P 1'
#
loop_
_entity.id
_entity.type
_entity.pdbx_description
1 polymer ?
#
loop_
_entity_poly.entity_id
_entity_poly.type
_entity_poly.pdbx_seq_one_letter_code
_entity_poly.pdbx_strand_id
1 'polypeptide(L)'
;MSNPRYGGRSDINAKIKLGLSNGSLDSRTSNLQRGGLNKKSSRVKKSVYLWTAADVRSWLQRKHRDYFERYYSLFLEHDISGRALVRLNEMKLERMGIENKEHRMDLHEQILKLRIKHEQNELRLLRKTDVVVNKD
;
A
#
# COMPACT_ATOMS: atom_id res chain seq x y z
N MET A 1 -2.50 54.43 -18.02
CA MET A 1 -3.24 53.22 -17.64
C MET A 1 -2.21 52.20 -17.17
N SER A 2 -1.96 52.17 -15.85
CA SER A 2 -0.88 51.37 -15.26
C SER A 2 -1.38 50.83 -13.93
N ASN A 3 -1.48 49.51 -13.84
CA ASN A 3 -1.96 48.78 -12.67
C ASN A 3 -0.78 48.54 -11.72
N PRO A 4 -0.82 48.95 -10.44
CA PRO A 4 0.23 48.62 -9.47
C PRO A 4 0.11 47.20 -8.91
N ARG A 5 1.27 46.61 -8.67
CA ARG A 5 1.51 45.28 -8.08
C ARG A 5 1.60 45.33 -6.53
N TYR A 6 1.58 44.12 -5.96
CA TYR A 6 2.01 43.67 -4.61
C TYR A 6 1.02 44.03 -3.47
N GLY A 7 0.67 43.19 -2.49
CA GLY A 7 1.25 41.97 -1.91
C GLY A 7 1.10 42.08 -0.37
N GLY A 8 0.70 41.02 0.35
CA GLY A 8 0.65 40.98 1.83
C GLY A 8 -0.63 40.32 2.34
N ARG A 9 -0.65 39.07 2.83
CA ARG A 9 -0.23 38.56 4.18
C ARG A 9 -0.97 39.20 5.36
N SER A 10 -1.47 38.30 6.23
CA SER A 10 -1.76 38.46 7.67
C SER A 10 -3.12 39.15 7.97
N ASP A 11 -4.00 38.76 8.90
CA ASP A 11 -4.02 37.83 10.04
C ASP A 11 -5.48 37.42 10.37
N ILE A 12 -5.79 36.13 10.48
CA ILE A 12 -7.13 35.61 10.85
C ILE A 12 -7.42 35.66 12.36
N ASN A 13 -6.61 36.36 13.15
CA ASN A 13 -6.76 36.45 14.62
C ASN A 13 -7.33 37.80 15.08
N ALA A 14 -8.40 38.27 14.45
CA ALA A 14 -9.14 39.44 14.89
C ALA A 14 -10.60 39.10 15.22
N LYS A 15 -10.81 38.80 16.52
CA LYS A 15 -12.03 39.08 17.31
C LYS A 15 -13.30 38.31 16.95
N ILE A 16 -13.38 37.10 17.49
CA ILE A 16 -14.63 36.53 18.01
C ILE A 16 -15.11 37.40 19.19
N LYS A 17 -16.17 38.18 18.95
CA LYS A 17 -17.02 38.90 19.91
C LYS A 17 -18.39 38.87 19.21
N LEU A 18 -19.46 38.20 19.64
CA LEU A 18 -20.11 38.03 20.94
C LEU A 18 -21.03 36.79 20.85
N GLY A 19 -21.21 36.02 21.94
CA GLY A 19 -22.32 35.06 22.00
C GLY A 19 -22.17 33.86 22.94
N LEU A 20 -21.95 34.12 24.23
CA LEU A 20 -22.40 33.34 25.42
C LEU A 20 -22.77 31.84 25.26
N SER A 21 -22.00 30.96 25.91
CA SER A 21 -22.52 30.04 26.94
C SER A 21 -21.41 29.25 27.67
N ASN A 22 -21.40 29.44 28.99
CA ASN A 22 -20.91 28.62 30.12
C ASN A 22 -19.68 27.73 29.93
N GLY A 23 -18.53 28.24 30.37
CA GLY A 23 -17.46 27.41 30.92
C GLY A 23 -17.63 27.25 32.44
N SER A 24 -17.63 26.02 32.93
CA SER A 24 -17.08 25.69 34.24
C SER A 24 -16.24 24.43 34.12
N LEU A 25 -15.09 24.50 34.76
CA LEU A 25 -13.88 23.73 34.59
C LEU A 25 -13.82 22.56 35.57
N ASP A 26 -13.66 21.32 35.10
CA ASP A 26 -12.84 20.33 35.79
C ASP A 26 -12.21 19.28 34.85
N SER A 27 -10.88 19.30 34.87
CA SER A 27 -9.94 18.19 34.89
C SER A 27 -10.39 16.82 34.37
N ARG A 28 -9.81 16.39 33.23
CA ARG A 28 -9.13 15.08 33.12
C ARG A 28 -8.47 14.90 31.75
N THR A 29 -7.15 14.97 31.77
CA THR A 29 -6.23 13.99 31.17
C THR A 29 -6.80 13.07 30.09
N SER A 30 -6.33 13.22 28.84
CA SER A 30 -5.59 12.15 28.17
C SER A 30 -4.98 12.64 26.86
N ASN A 31 -3.67 12.84 26.95
CA ASN A 31 -2.68 12.91 25.88
C ASN A 31 -3.07 12.06 24.65
N LEU A 32 -3.34 12.71 23.51
CA LEU A 32 -3.44 12.05 22.22
C LEU A 32 -2.01 11.64 21.82
N GLN A 33 -1.59 10.46 22.27
CA GLN A 33 -0.33 9.86 21.89
C GLN A 33 -0.34 9.59 20.38
N ARG A 34 0.40 10.46 19.68
CA ARG A 34 1.06 10.15 18.41
C ARG A 34 2.00 8.96 18.65
N GLY A 35 1.45 7.75 18.62
CA GLY A 35 2.18 6.50 18.71
C GLY A 35 2.47 5.98 17.31
N GLY A 36 3.48 6.53 16.65
CA GLY A 36 4.09 5.89 15.49
C GLY A 36 4.66 4.54 15.91
N LEU A 37 3.89 3.46 15.76
CA LEU A 37 4.41 2.10 15.87
C LEU A 37 5.19 1.76 14.61
N ASN A 38 6.35 2.40 14.44
CA ASN A 38 7.39 1.88 13.58
C ASN A 38 8.02 0.67 14.28
N LYS A 39 7.26 -0.41 14.43
CA LYS A 39 7.79 -1.72 14.80
C LYS A 39 8.63 -2.18 13.61
N LYS A 40 9.92 -1.84 13.64
CA LYS A 40 10.98 -2.57 12.94
C LYS A 40 11.17 -3.92 13.64
N SER A 41 10.10 -4.72 13.71
CA SER A 41 10.26 -6.16 13.69
C SER A 41 11.03 -6.43 12.40
N SER A 42 12.07 -7.25 12.47
CA SER A 42 12.65 -7.93 11.31
C SER A 42 11.54 -8.76 10.67
N ARG A 43 10.60 -8.07 10.01
CA ARG A 43 9.34 -8.61 9.54
C ARG A 43 9.71 -9.65 8.52
N VAL A 44 9.56 -10.91 8.91
CA VAL A 44 9.48 -12.02 7.98
C VAL A 44 8.53 -11.57 6.90
N LYS A 45 9.03 -11.46 5.67
CA LYS A 45 8.22 -11.00 4.54
C LYS A 45 7.08 -11.99 4.40
N LYS A 46 5.86 -11.51 4.57
CA LYS A 46 4.65 -12.31 4.42
C LYS A 46 4.71 -13.06 3.09
N SER A 47 4.58 -14.39 3.13
CA SER A 47 4.52 -15.26 1.96
C SER A 47 3.44 -14.75 0.99
N VAL A 48 3.73 -14.79 -0.32
CA VAL A 48 2.78 -14.32 -1.34
C VAL A 48 1.47 -15.10 -1.29
N TYR A 49 1.51 -16.38 -0.90
CA TYR A 49 0.31 -17.19 -0.71
C TYR A 49 -0.63 -16.66 0.39
N LEU A 50 -0.12 -15.86 1.32
CA LEU A 50 -0.91 -15.25 2.38
C LEU A 50 -1.39 -13.83 2.03
N TRP A 51 -1.02 -13.30 0.86
CA TRP A 51 -1.38 -11.93 0.48
C TRP A 51 -2.88 -11.80 0.23
N THR A 52 -3.44 -10.77 0.85
CA THR A 52 -4.81 -10.29 0.63
C THR A 52 -4.89 -9.41 -0.62
N ALA A 53 -6.10 -9.05 -1.06
CA ALA A 53 -6.28 -8.07 -2.13
C ALA A 53 -5.59 -6.71 -1.82
N ALA A 54 -5.53 -6.30 -0.55
CA ALA A 54 -4.83 -5.09 -0.11
C ALA A 54 -3.29 -5.22 -0.24
N ASP A 55 -2.74 -6.40 0.01
CA ASP A 55 -1.33 -6.69 -0.20
C ASP A 55 -0.98 -6.65 -1.71
N VAL A 56 -1.87 -7.19 -2.56
CA VAL A 56 -1.77 -7.15 -4.02
C VAL A 56 -1.85 -5.72 -4.55
N ARG A 57 -2.81 -4.92 -4.06
CA ARG A 57 -2.89 -3.47 -4.32
C ARG A 57 -1.55 -2.79 -4.06
N SER A 58 -1.01 -3.02 -2.85
CA SER A 58 0.24 -2.41 -2.41
C SER A 58 1.43 -2.90 -3.23
N TRP A 59 1.42 -4.14 -3.71
CA TRP A 59 2.44 -4.67 -4.62
C TRP A 59 2.38 -4.01 -5.99
N LEU A 60 1.19 -3.94 -6.60
CA LEU A 60 1.00 -3.35 -7.92
C LEU A 60 1.41 -1.88 -7.89
N GLN A 61 0.94 -1.13 -6.89
CA GLN A 61 1.29 0.28 -6.70
C GLN A 61 2.80 0.51 -6.56
N ARG A 62 3.54 -0.40 -5.91
CA ARG A 62 5.00 -0.29 -5.73
C ARG A 62 5.80 -0.70 -6.95
N LYS A 63 5.26 -1.59 -7.78
CA LYS A 63 5.97 -2.14 -8.94
C LYS A 63 5.77 -1.29 -10.17
N HIS A 64 4.55 -0.81 -10.40
CA HIS A 64 4.16 -0.05 -11.58
C HIS A 64 3.05 0.92 -11.23
N ARG A 65 3.42 2.18 -10.97
CA ARG A 65 2.46 3.24 -10.63
C ARG A 65 1.46 3.47 -11.78
N ASP A 66 1.94 3.53 -13.01
CA ASP A 66 1.10 3.84 -14.17
C ASP A 66 0.06 2.74 -14.44
N TYR A 67 0.46 1.48 -14.26
CA TYR A 67 -0.45 0.34 -14.41
C TYR A 67 -1.40 0.18 -13.24
N PHE A 68 -0.98 0.60 -12.04
CA PHE A 68 -1.86 0.63 -10.88
C PHE A 68 -3.07 1.53 -11.14
N GLU A 69 -2.86 2.77 -11.60
CA GLU A 69 -3.95 3.70 -11.86
C GLU A 69 -4.89 3.20 -12.96
N ARG A 70 -4.37 2.47 -13.96
CA ARG A 70 -5.17 1.98 -15.10
C ARG A 70 -5.93 0.67 -14.81
N TYR A 71 -5.30 -0.28 -14.13
CA TYR A 71 -5.78 -1.67 -14.08
C TYR A 71 -6.17 -2.14 -12.69
N TYR A 72 -5.93 -1.35 -11.62
CA TYR A 72 -6.25 -1.80 -10.28
C TYR A 72 -7.75 -2.08 -10.08
N SER A 73 -8.64 -1.36 -10.75
CA SER A 73 -10.08 -1.63 -10.73
C SER A 73 -10.41 -3.06 -11.17
N LEU A 74 -9.77 -3.55 -12.23
CA LEU A 74 -9.95 -4.93 -12.72
C LEU A 74 -9.44 -5.95 -11.70
N PHE A 75 -8.31 -5.67 -11.05
CA PHE A 75 -7.78 -6.54 -9.98
C PHE A 75 -8.71 -6.59 -8.76
N LEU A 76 -9.41 -5.49 -8.47
CA LEU A 76 -10.39 -5.41 -7.39
C LEU A 76 -11.67 -6.16 -7.75
N GLU A 77 -12.19 -5.97 -8.97
CA GLU A 77 -13.39 -6.63 -9.49
C GLU A 77 -13.26 -8.16 -9.48
N HIS A 78 -12.08 -8.66 -9.87
CA HIS A 78 -11.79 -10.09 -9.87
C HIS A 78 -11.30 -10.65 -8.51
N ASP A 79 -11.32 -9.84 -7.44
CA ASP A 79 -10.83 -10.19 -6.10
C ASP A 79 -9.46 -10.90 -6.12
N ILE A 80 -8.50 -10.29 -6.79
CA ILE A 80 -7.18 -10.91 -6.98
C ILE A 80 -6.41 -10.92 -5.65
N SER A 81 -6.43 -12.07 -4.99
CA SER A 81 -5.55 -12.41 -3.86
C SER A 81 -4.14 -12.82 -4.32
N GLY A 82 -3.19 -12.96 -3.40
CA GLY A 82 -1.82 -13.39 -3.72
C GLY A 82 -1.72 -14.74 -4.40
N ARG A 83 -2.58 -15.69 -3.98
CA ARG A 83 -2.69 -17.02 -4.60
C ARG A 83 -3.16 -16.94 -6.05
N ALA A 84 -4.11 -16.05 -6.34
CA ALA A 84 -4.59 -15.80 -7.70
C ALA A 84 -3.51 -15.10 -8.53
N LEU A 85 -2.86 -14.08 -7.97
CA LEU A 85 -1.80 -13.30 -8.62
C LEU A 85 -0.67 -14.19 -9.16
N VAL A 86 -0.14 -15.10 -8.33
CA VAL A 86 0.93 -16.02 -8.75
C VAL A 86 0.46 -17.11 -9.72
N ARG A 87 -0.81 -17.13 -10.10
CA ARG A 87 -1.37 -18.05 -11.11
C ARG A 87 -1.87 -17.33 -12.37
N LEU A 88 -1.77 -16.02 -12.43
CA LEU A 88 -2.11 -15.23 -13.62
C LEU A 88 -1.13 -15.52 -14.77
N ASN A 89 -1.62 -15.52 -15.99
CA ASN A 89 -0.82 -15.59 -17.20
C ASN A 89 -1.35 -14.54 -18.18
N GLU A 90 -0.68 -14.36 -19.31
CA GLU A 90 -1.07 -13.37 -20.30
C GLU A 90 -2.54 -13.54 -20.75
N MET A 91 -2.97 -14.78 -21.02
CA MET A 91 -4.35 -15.09 -21.40
C MET A 91 -5.38 -14.71 -20.32
N LYS A 92 -5.06 -14.89 -19.04
CA LYS A 92 -5.96 -14.47 -17.94
C LYS A 92 -6.00 -12.96 -17.79
N LEU A 93 -4.87 -12.28 -17.95
CA LEU A 93 -4.83 -10.81 -17.94
C LEU A 93 -5.67 -10.22 -19.08
N GLU A 94 -5.63 -10.84 -20.26
CA GLU A 94 -6.49 -10.48 -21.39
C GLU A 94 -7.96 -10.66 -21.07
N ARG A 95 -8.34 -11.83 -20.51
CA ARG A 95 -9.74 -12.10 -20.08
C ARG A 95 -10.24 -11.18 -18.98
N MET A 96 -9.34 -10.60 -18.18
CA MET A 96 -9.70 -9.58 -17.18
C MET A 96 -9.92 -8.19 -17.79
N GLY A 97 -9.71 -8.01 -19.10
CA GLY A 97 -9.91 -6.73 -19.79
C GLY A 97 -8.63 -5.93 -20.05
N ILE A 98 -7.44 -6.53 -19.85
CA ILE A 98 -6.17 -5.87 -20.22
C ILE A 98 -5.88 -6.16 -21.69
N GLU A 99 -6.45 -5.39 -22.61
CA GLU A 99 -6.38 -5.66 -24.06
C GLU A 99 -5.04 -5.28 -24.71
N ASN A 100 -4.31 -4.32 -24.12
CA ASN A 100 -3.01 -3.90 -24.63
C ASN A 100 -1.96 -4.99 -24.38
N LYS A 101 -1.39 -5.56 -25.45
CA LYS A 101 -0.42 -6.65 -25.40
C LYS A 101 0.87 -6.27 -24.65
N GLU A 102 1.43 -5.10 -24.91
CA GLU A 102 2.66 -4.65 -24.24
C GLU A 102 2.45 -4.56 -22.73
N HIS A 103 1.34 -3.94 -22.30
CA HIS A 103 1.00 -3.84 -20.89
C HIS A 103 0.78 -5.23 -20.24
N ARG A 104 0.15 -6.16 -20.97
CA ARG A 104 0.00 -7.54 -20.49
C ARG A 104 1.34 -8.23 -20.32
N MET A 105 2.22 -8.10 -21.30
CA MET A 105 3.55 -8.70 -21.27
C MET A 105 4.35 -8.15 -20.10
N ASP A 106 4.33 -6.83 -19.88
CA ASP A 106 5.03 -6.19 -18.77
C ASP A 106 4.47 -6.62 -17.41
N LEU A 107 3.14 -6.63 -17.25
CA LEU A 107 2.51 -7.13 -16.01
C LEU A 107 2.84 -8.60 -15.76
N HIS A 108 2.80 -9.43 -16.81
CA HIS A 108 3.13 -10.85 -16.71
C HIS A 108 4.59 -11.04 -16.29
N GLU A 109 5.53 -10.27 -16.85
CA GLU A 109 6.94 -10.29 -16.47
C GLU A 109 7.12 -9.97 -14.97
N GLN A 110 6.39 -9.00 -14.44
CA GLN A 110 6.46 -8.66 -13.01
C GLN A 110 5.89 -9.74 -12.11
N ILE A 111 4.84 -10.44 -12.56
CA ILE A 111 4.28 -11.58 -11.85
C ILE A 111 5.30 -12.72 -11.81
N LEU A 112 6.01 -12.99 -12.91
CA LEU A 112 7.08 -14.00 -12.95
C LEU A 112 8.24 -13.62 -12.00
N LYS A 113 8.68 -12.36 -12.03
CA LYS A 113 9.70 -11.83 -11.08
C LYS A 113 9.25 -11.99 -9.62
N LEU A 114 7.96 -11.78 -9.33
CA LEU A 114 7.41 -11.99 -7.99
C LEU A 114 7.48 -13.47 -7.57
N ARG A 115 7.13 -14.42 -8.46
CA ARG A 115 7.19 -15.87 -8.20
C ARG A 115 8.59 -16.33 -7.87
N ILE A 116 9.56 -15.99 -8.71
CA ILE A 116 10.97 -16.35 -8.50
C ILE A 116 11.43 -15.83 -7.13
N LYS A 117 11.15 -14.55 -6.84
CA LYS A 117 11.52 -13.96 -5.56
C LYS A 117 10.85 -14.64 -4.38
N HIS A 118 9.59 -15.05 -4.54
CA HIS A 118 8.86 -15.76 -3.52
C HIS A 118 9.45 -17.15 -3.27
N GLU A 119 9.65 -17.96 -4.31
CA GLU A 119 10.26 -19.29 -4.22
C GLU A 119 11.66 -19.24 -3.60
N GLN A 120 12.49 -18.27 -4.00
CA GLN A 120 13.80 -18.03 -3.37
C GLN A 120 13.70 -17.75 -1.86
N ASN A 121 12.66 -17.03 -1.43
CA ASN A 121 12.45 -16.76 0.00
C ASN A 121 11.93 -17.99 0.74
N GLU A 122 11.03 -18.78 0.15
CA GLU A 122 10.54 -20.03 0.72
C GLU A 122 11.67 -21.04 0.90
N LEU A 123 12.51 -21.24 -0.12
CA LEU A 123 13.69 -22.10 -0.05
C LEU A 123 14.67 -21.64 1.04
N ARG A 124 14.87 -20.31 1.19
CA ARG A 124 15.70 -19.76 2.27
C ARG A 124 15.08 -20.03 3.65
N LEU A 125 13.76 -19.99 3.76
CA LEU A 125 13.06 -20.22 5.03
C LEU A 125 13.14 -21.70 5.43
N LEU A 126 12.90 -22.63 4.50
CA LEU A 126 13.02 -24.08 4.72
C LEU A 126 14.42 -24.45 5.25
N ARG A 127 15.48 -23.96 4.60
CA ARG A 127 16.85 -24.19 5.06
C ARG A 127 17.12 -23.68 6.48
N LYS A 128 16.42 -22.63 6.92
CA LYS A 128 16.56 -22.11 8.29
C LYS A 128 15.79 -22.94 9.29
N THR A 129 14.63 -23.47 8.94
CA THR A 129 13.85 -24.35 9.82
C THR A 129 14.56 -25.69 10.02
N ASP A 130 15.16 -26.25 8.97
CA ASP A 130 15.88 -27.54 9.04
C ASP A 130 17.11 -27.48 9.96
N VAL A 131 17.78 -26.32 10.02
CA VAL A 131 18.95 -26.11 10.90
C VAL A 131 18.54 -25.99 12.38
N VAL A 132 17.31 -25.60 12.68
CA VAL A 132 16.83 -25.47 14.07
C VAL A 132 16.37 -26.81 14.63
N VAL A 133 15.85 -27.71 13.79
CA VAL A 133 15.34 -29.03 14.22
C VAL A 133 16.46 -30.06 14.45
N ASN A 134 17.65 -29.86 13.87
CA ASN A 134 18.79 -30.79 14.01
C ASN A 134 19.78 -30.39 15.13
N LYS A 135 19.33 -29.65 16.14
CA LYS A 135 20.07 -29.36 17.36
C LYS A 135 19.39 -30.02 18.55
N ASP A 136 19.42 -31.34 18.60
CA ASP A 136 19.17 -32.15 19.80
C ASP A 136 20.04 -33.41 19.73
#